data_AF-K1KYN5-F1
#
_entry.id   AF-K1KYN5-F1
#
_cell.length_a   1.000
_cell.length_b   1.000
_cell.length_c   1.000
_cell.angle_alpha   90.00
_cell.angle_beta   90.00
_cell.angle_gamma   90.00
#
_symmetry.space_group_name_H-M   'P 1'
#
loop_
_entity.id
_entity.type
_entity.pdbx_description
1 polymer ?
#
loop_
_entity_poly.entity_id
_entity_poly.type
_entity_poly.pdbx_seq_one_letter_code
_entity_poly.pdbx_strand_id
1 'polypeptide(L)'
;MTIDHFELMVLIESSWNPGTILRYSIIKKSIDTWFFDLNRDQAKAVYNYFNTYRFTKEKSIFSNEIQDIFFHRFDPSNQYDILVKNEGKKETLKAFRYKNSYWVSSDTRINEDYILLINKV
;
A
#
# COMPACT_ATOMS: atom_id res chain seq x y z
N MET A 1 -11.21 16.32 -0.89
CA MET A 1 -11.02 16.00 -2.32
C MET A 1 -10.90 14.49 -2.39
N THR A 2 -11.83 13.83 -3.06
CA THR A 2 -11.82 12.38 -3.24
C THR A 2 -11.21 12.13 -4.61
N ILE A 3 -10.04 11.48 -4.65
CA ILE A 3 -9.37 11.11 -5.90
C ILE A 3 -10.01 9.81 -6.39
N ASP A 4 -10.46 9.77 -7.64
CA ASP A 4 -10.94 8.51 -8.21
C ASP A 4 -9.78 7.58 -8.62
N HIS A 5 -10.06 6.29 -8.80
CA HIS A 5 -9.01 5.32 -9.11
C HIS A 5 -8.27 5.57 -10.44
N PHE A 6 -8.89 6.19 -11.44
CA PHE A 6 -8.23 6.54 -12.70
C PHE A 6 -7.27 7.72 -12.50
N GLU A 7 -7.70 8.77 -11.81
CA GLU A 7 -6.83 9.89 -11.43
C GLU A 7 -5.63 9.41 -10.62
N LEU A 8 -5.86 8.49 -9.68
CA LEU A 8 -4.81 7.88 -8.88
C LEU A 8 -3.81 7.10 -9.76
N MET A 9 -4.28 6.30 -10.72
CA MET A 9 -3.41 5.59 -11.66
C MET A 9 -2.53 6.55 -12.44
N VAL A 10 -3.09 7.64 -12.97
CA VAL A 10 -2.33 8.66 -13.72
C VAL A 10 -1.23 9.29 -12.85
N LEU A 11 -1.56 9.65 -11.61
CA LEU A 11 -0.60 10.22 -10.66
C LEU A 11 0.53 9.25 -10.34
N ILE A 12 0.21 7.99 -10.04
CA ILE A 12 1.20 6.96 -9.73
C ILE A 12 2.08 6.67 -10.96
N GLU A 13 1.50 6.54 -12.16
CA GLU A 13 2.24 6.27 -13.39
C GLU A 13 3.23 7.40 -13.72
N SER A 14 2.80 8.66 -13.57
CA SER A 14 3.67 9.83 -13.76
C SER A 14 4.86 9.87 -12.78
N SER A 15 4.72 9.16 -11.65
CA SER A 15 5.69 9.08 -10.56
C SER A 15 6.47 7.78 -10.52
N TRP A 16 6.15 6.83 -11.40
CA TRP A 16 6.66 5.46 -11.32
C TRP A 16 8.16 5.35 -11.61
N ASN A 17 8.73 6.27 -12.40
CA ASN A 17 10.17 6.24 -12.65
C ASN A 17 10.90 7.00 -11.53
N PRO A 18 11.95 6.41 -10.92
CA PRO A 18 12.74 7.11 -9.91
C PRO A 18 13.32 8.41 -10.48
N GLY A 19 13.54 9.40 -9.61
CA GLY A 19 14.23 10.63 -10.03
C GLY A 19 14.10 11.79 -9.04
N THR A 20 12.89 12.05 -8.52
CA THR A 20 12.66 13.21 -7.65
C THR A 20 11.92 12.83 -6.36
N ILE A 21 12.13 13.64 -5.32
CA ILE A 21 11.42 13.52 -4.04
C ILE A 21 9.90 13.62 -4.22
N LEU A 22 9.43 14.43 -5.17
CA LEU A 22 8.00 14.58 -5.46
C LEU A 22 7.39 13.25 -5.91
N ARG A 23 8.08 12.51 -6.78
CA ARG A 23 7.63 11.20 -7.24
C ARG A 23 7.55 10.19 -6.10
N TYR A 24 8.55 10.17 -5.22
CA TYR A 24 8.53 9.36 -4.01
C TYR A 24 7.33 9.71 -3.13
N SER A 25 7.10 11.01 -2.88
CA SER A 25 5.98 11.49 -2.06
C SER A 25 4.61 11.12 -2.63
N ILE A 26 4.45 11.09 -3.96
CA ILE A 26 3.20 10.66 -4.60
C ILE A 26 2.93 9.18 -4.34
N ILE A 27 3.93 8.31 -4.49
CA ILE A 27 3.77 6.87 -4.19
C ILE A 27 3.55 6.66 -2.69
N LYS A 28 4.26 7.39 -1.83
CA LYS A 28 4.05 7.34 -0.38
C LYS A 28 2.60 7.70 -0.03
N LYS A 29 2.09 8.78 -0.61
CA LYS A 29 0.72 9.26 -0.36
C LYS A 29 -0.34 8.30 -0.90
N SER A 30 -0.06 7.57 -1.97
CA SER A 30 -0.97 6.52 -2.45
C SER A 30 -1.09 5.36 -1.46
N ILE A 31 -0.01 4.98 -0.78
CA ILE A 31 0.02 3.95 0.25
C ILE A 31 -0.67 4.41 1.53
N ASP A 32 -0.31 5.61 2.01
CA ASP A 32 -0.63 6.07 3.36
C ASP A 32 -1.99 6.76 3.47
N THR A 33 -2.48 7.35 2.38
CA THR A 33 -3.68 8.19 2.41
C THR A 33 -4.68 7.74 1.35
N TRP A 34 -4.34 7.84 0.06
CA TRP A 34 -5.33 7.66 -1.01
C TRP A 34 -5.85 6.23 -1.13
N PHE A 35 -5.11 5.23 -0.65
CA PHE A 35 -5.61 3.86 -0.54
C PHE A 35 -6.93 3.77 0.24
N PHE A 36 -7.08 4.57 1.31
CA PHE A 36 -8.28 4.54 2.13
C PHE A 36 -9.50 5.20 1.49
N ASP A 37 -9.30 5.99 0.43
CA ASP A 37 -10.37 6.60 -0.36
C ASP A 37 -10.96 5.62 -1.39
N LEU A 38 -10.32 4.46 -1.61
CA LEU A 38 -10.73 3.46 -2.58
C LEU A 38 -11.60 2.37 -1.94
N ASN A 39 -12.60 1.91 -2.70
CA ASN A 39 -13.23 0.63 -2.41
C ASN A 39 -12.36 -0.56 -2.89
N ARG A 40 -12.77 -1.78 -2.53
CA ARG A 40 -12.00 -3.01 -2.83
C ARG A 40 -11.77 -3.21 -4.33
N ASP A 41 -12.77 -2.95 -5.15
CA ASP A 41 -12.69 -3.15 -6.60
C ASP A 41 -11.78 -2.12 -7.26
N GLN A 42 -11.85 -0.86 -6.80
CA GLN A 42 -10.97 0.22 -7.23
C GLN A 42 -9.51 -0.06 -6.86
N ALA A 43 -9.23 -0.45 -5.62
CA ALA A 43 -7.88 -0.82 -5.19
C ALA A 43 -7.33 -2.01 -6.01
N LYS A 44 -8.17 -3.02 -6.27
CA LYS A 44 -7.83 -4.16 -7.13
C LYS A 44 -7.54 -3.73 -8.58
N ALA A 45 -8.31 -2.80 -9.13
CA ALA A 45 -8.07 -2.26 -10.47
C ALA A 45 -6.69 -1.57 -10.54
N VAL A 46 -6.38 -0.71 -9.55
CA VAL A 46 -5.07 -0.05 -9.42
C VAL A 46 -3.94 -1.09 -9.34
N TYR A 47 -4.07 -2.08 -8.47
CA TYR A 47 -3.10 -3.17 -8.35
C TYR A 47 -2.88 -3.89 -9.68
N ASN A 48 -3.94 -4.33 -10.34
CA ASN A 48 -3.86 -5.09 -11.59
C ASN A 48 -3.19 -4.30 -12.72
N TYR A 49 -3.47 -3.00 -12.81
CA TYR A 49 -2.82 -2.12 -13.77
C TYR A 49 -1.30 -2.13 -13.57
N PHE A 50 -0.83 -1.76 -12.38
CA PHE A 50 0.61 -1.69 -12.12
C PHE A 50 1.30 -3.05 -12.08
N ASN A 51 0.60 -4.11 -11.67
CA ASN A 51 1.13 -5.47 -11.70
C ASN A 51 1.36 -5.93 -13.15
N THR A 52 0.47 -5.57 -14.08
CA THR A 52 0.69 -5.84 -15.51
C THR A 52 1.90 -5.06 -16.05
N TYR A 53 2.07 -3.81 -15.63
CA TYR A 53 3.23 -2.99 -15.98
C TYR A 53 4.56 -3.56 -15.46
N ARG A 54 4.54 -4.17 -14.27
CA ARG A 54 5.72 -4.83 -13.65
C ARG A 54 6.31 -5.92 -14.55
N PHE A 55 5.48 -6.65 -15.30
CA PHE A 55 5.91 -7.78 -16.13
C PHE A 55 6.15 -7.43 -17.61
N THR A 56 5.71 -6.26 -18.09
CA THR A 56 5.75 -5.92 -19.53
C THR A 56 6.86 -4.95 -19.94
N LYS A 57 7.46 -4.19 -19.02
CA LYS A 57 8.54 -3.25 -19.34
C LYS A 57 9.88 -3.69 -18.74
N GLU A 58 10.94 -3.62 -19.54
CA GLU A 58 12.38 -3.70 -19.16
C GLU A 58 12.84 -2.62 -18.14
N LYS A 59 11.91 -2.01 -17.39
CA LYS A 59 12.20 -1.02 -16.34
C LYS A 59 12.40 -1.67 -14.96
N SER A 60 12.56 -3.00 -14.90
CA SER A 60 12.78 -3.77 -13.67
C SER A 60 14.12 -3.49 -12.97
N ILE A 61 14.99 -2.65 -13.54
CA ILE A 61 16.33 -2.37 -13.00
C ILE A 61 16.27 -1.45 -11.76
N PHE A 62 15.12 -0.82 -11.47
CA PHE A 62 14.97 0.05 -10.29
C PHE A 62 13.63 -0.14 -9.58
N SER A 63 13.33 -1.34 -9.04
CA SER A 63 12.35 -1.38 -7.95
C SER A 63 12.98 -0.69 -6.74
N ASN A 64 12.34 0.38 -6.29
CA ASN A 64 12.69 1.02 -5.03
C ASN A 64 11.75 0.49 -3.94
N GLU A 65 12.20 0.57 -2.69
CA GLU A 65 11.44 0.02 -1.55
C GLU A 65 10.00 0.54 -1.49
N ILE A 66 9.75 1.80 -1.87
CA ILE A 66 8.41 2.37 -1.83
C ILE A 66 7.47 1.74 -2.88
N GLN A 67 7.98 1.35 -4.05
CA GLN A 67 7.19 0.61 -5.04
C GLN A 67 6.88 -0.81 -4.58
N ASP A 68 7.82 -1.47 -3.91
CA ASP A 68 7.58 -2.79 -3.34
C ASP A 68 6.48 -2.72 -2.27
N ILE A 69 6.57 -1.73 -1.37
CA ILE A 69 5.53 -1.46 -0.37
C ILE A 69 4.19 -1.16 -1.05
N PHE A 70 4.17 -0.38 -2.13
CA PHE A 70 2.95 -0.12 -2.90
C PHE A 70 2.29 -1.41 -3.36
N PHE A 71 3.05 -2.34 -3.95
CA PHE A 71 2.49 -3.62 -4.38
C PHE A 71 1.94 -4.42 -3.22
N HIS A 72 2.64 -4.47 -2.09
CA HIS A 72 2.16 -5.17 -0.90
C HIS A 72 0.90 -4.53 -0.31
N ARG A 73 0.78 -3.20 -0.36
CA ARG A 73 -0.39 -2.46 0.12
C ARG A 73 -1.60 -2.63 -0.79
N PHE A 74 -1.41 -2.66 -2.10
CA PHE A 74 -2.52 -2.72 -3.06
C PHE A 74 -2.91 -4.16 -3.43
N ASP A 75 -2.08 -5.16 -3.12
CA ASP A 75 -2.40 -6.57 -3.35
C ASP A 75 -3.63 -7.00 -2.53
N PRO A 76 -4.75 -7.36 -3.17
CA PRO A 76 -5.98 -7.75 -2.48
C PRO A 76 -5.84 -9.06 -1.71
N SER A 77 -4.84 -9.89 -2.02
CA SER A 77 -4.54 -11.14 -1.30
C SER A 77 -3.67 -10.94 -0.06
N ASN A 78 -3.16 -9.72 0.14
CA ASN A 78 -2.24 -9.35 1.21
C ASN A 78 -2.84 -8.32 2.19
N GLN A 79 -4.17 -8.27 2.31
CA GLN A 79 -4.88 -7.35 3.20
C GLN A 79 -5.35 -8.04 4.48
N TYR A 80 -5.23 -7.34 5.60
CA TYR A 80 -5.58 -7.85 6.93
C TYR A 80 -6.25 -6.75 7.76
N ASP A 81 -7.25 -7.14 8.55
CA ASP A 81 -7.77 -6.36 9.67
C ASP A 81 -7.15 -6.92 10.96
N ILE A 82 -6.35 -6.11 11.66
CA ILE A 82 -5.59 -6.54 12.84
C ILE A 82 -6.08 -5.80 14.06
N LEU A 83 -6.60 -6.54 15.03
CA LEU A 83 -6.97 -6.00 16.34
C LEU A 83 -5.70 -5.90 17.19
N VAL A 84 -5.37 -4.68 17.63
CA VAL A 84 -4.23 -4.41 18.51
C VAL A 84 -4.69 -3.84 19.85
N LYS A 85 -3.86 -4.00 20.89
CA LYS A 85 -4.02 -3.31 22.17
C LYS A 85 -2.81 -2.44 22.46
N ASN A 86 -2.96 -1.13 22.34
CA ASN A 86 -1.92 -0.16 22.65
C ASN A 86 -2.38 0.75 23.81
N GLU A 87 -1.54 0.92 24.82
CA GLU A 87 -1.83 1.77 26.00
C GLU A 87 -3.21 1.52 26.65
N GLY A 88 -3.65 0.26 26.66
CA GLY A 88 -4.94 -0.13 27.23
C GLY A 88 -6.16 0.05 26.32
N LYS A 89 -6.01 0.70 25.16
CA LYS A 89 -7.07 0.83 24.16
C LYS A 89 -6.97 -0.28 23.11
N LYS A 90 -8.12 -0.78 22.66
CA LYS A 90 -8.21 -1.73 21.54
C LYS A 90 -8.65 -1.00 20.28
N GLU A 91 -7.97 -1.24 19.17
CA GLU A 91 -8.33 -0.71 17.86
C GLU A 91 -8.05 -1.73 16.76
N THR A 92 -8.82 -1.67 15.67
CA THR A 92 -8.61 -2.51 14.48
C THR A 92 -7.92 -1.68 13.41
N LEU A 93 -6.76 -2.13 12.97
CA LEU A 93 -5.94 -1.47 11.95
C LEU A 93 -6.00 -2.25 10.65
N LYS A 94 -6.21 -1.54 9.54
CA LYS A 94 -6.05 -2.11 8.19
C LYS A 94 -4.56 -2.20 7.87
N ALA A 95 -4.08 -3.41 7.64
CA ALA A 95 -2.68 -3.72 7.48
C ALA A 95 -2.41 -4.60 6.26
N PHE A 96 -1.15 -4.64 5.86
CA PHE A 96 -0.61 -5.52 4.84
C PHE A 96 0.68 -6.16 5.33
N ARG A 97 1.03 -7.35 4.81
CA ARG A 97 2.27 -8.03 5.22
C ARG A 97 3.42 -7.63 4.32
N TYR A 98 4.54 -7.21 4.89
CA TYR A 98 5.77 -6.87 4.18
C TYR A 98 7.00 -7.18 5.04
N LYS A 99 8.02 -7.82 4.47
CA LYS A 99 9.25 -8.25 5.16
C LYS A 99 8.97 -8.95 6.51
N ASN A 100 8.06 -9.92 6.50
CA ASN A 100 7.60 -10.69 7.68
C ASN A 100 6.90 -9.92 8.80
N SER A 101 6.62 -8.62 8.65
CA SER A 101 5.85 -7.83 9.63
C SER A 101 4.52 -7.35 9.05
N TYR A 102 3.61 -6.91 9.91
CA TYR A 102 2.36 -6.23 9.51
C TYR A 102 2.55 -4.72 9.50
N TRP A 103 2.22 -4.08 8.38
CA TRP A 103 2.40 -2.66 8.13
C TRP A 103 1.07 -1.95 7.95
N VAL A 104 0.96 -0.74 8.49
CA VAL A 104 -0.26 0.10 8.41
C VAL A 104 -0.07 1.30 7.49
N SER A 105 1.17 1.73 7.31
CA SER A 105 1.62 2.76 6.36
C SER A 105 2.93 2.31 5.71
N SER A 106 3.51 3.16 4.87
CA SER A 106 4.81 2.97 4.24
C SER A 106 6.01 2.99 5.20
N ASP A 107 5.84 3.53 6.42
CA ASP A 107 6.90 3.72 7.41
C ASP A 107 6.57 3.11 8.78
N THR A 108 5.33 2.65 8.99
CA THR A 108 4.86 2.18 10.29
C THR A 108 4.44 0.73 10.23
N ARG A 109 5.05 -0.08 11.09
CA ARG A 109 4.70 -1.48 11.35
C ARG A 109 4.09 -1.66 12.73
N ILE A 110 3.23 -2.66 12.85
CA ILE A 110 2.63 -3.07 14.12
C ILE A 110 3.66 -3.90 14.88
N ASN A 111 3.86 -3.59 16.17
CA ASN A 111 4.59 -4.49 17.07
C ASN A 111 3.71 -5.72 17.35
N GLU A 112 4.23 -6.91 17.05
CA GLU A 112 3.50 -8.18 17.19
C GLU A 112 3.06 -8.47 18.63
N ASP A 113 3.79 -7.96 19.63
CA ASP A 113 3.43 -8.07 21.05
C ASP A 113 2.09 -7.40 21.39
N TYR A 114 1.64 -6.46 20.54
CA TYR A 114 0.36 -5.76 20.71
C TYR A 114 -0.78 -6.40 19.91
N ILE A 115 -0.51 -7.41 19.08
CA ILE A 115 -1.52 -8.05 18.25
C ILE A 115 -2.38 -9.00 19.09
N LEU A 116 -3.69 -8.78 19.06
CA LEU A 116 -4.67 -9.64 19.70
C LEU A 116 -5.33 -10.62 18.72
N LEU A 117 -5.58 -10.19 17.48
CA LEU A 117 -6.25 -10.99 16.45
C LEU A 117 -5.84 -10.52 15.06
N ILE A 118 -5.70 -11.46 14.13
CA ILE A 118 -5.43 -11.21 12.71
C ILE A 118 -6.55 -11.81 11.88
N ASN A 119 -7.25 -10.98 11.11
CA ASN A 119 -8.29 -11.42 10.16
C ASN A 119 -7.85 -11.08 8.73
N LYS A 120 -7.85 -12.05 7.83
CA LYS A 120 -7.55 -11.84 6.41
C LYS A 120 -8.82 -11.36 5.67
N VAL A 121 -8.70 -10.37 4.80
CA VAL A 121 -9.80 -9.70 4.09
C VAL A 121 -10.00 -10.22 2.66
#